data_AF-A0A9E5LG26-F1
#
_entry.id   AF-A0A9E5LG26-F1
#
_cell.length_a   1.000
_cell.length_b   1.000
_cell.length_c   1.000
_cell.angle_alpha   90.00
_cell.angle_beta   90.00
_cell.angle_gamma   90.00
#
_symmetry.space_group_name_H-M   'P 1'
#
loop_
_entity.id
_entity.type
_entity.pdbx_description
1 polymer ?
#
loop_
_entity_poly.entity_id
_entity_poly.type
_entity_poly.pdbx_seq_one_letter_code
_entity_poly.pdbx_strand_id
1 'polypeptide(L)'
;MGDQSIAFVRHKTLPPSPPPASETGIVKWMRENLFSSVTNSILTLAALYAIYSILSGSMPWILGGIWQAPSLQACREILAGDSAGCFAVLTERWHQLVFGFKYPQEAYWRPTLAFVLLIVAVAPVLFANLPRRMLILTGLYPFIGFWLIWGGTIMSPFMGLVGFIVAYMVFQRLERSSFAMGVLSGLIAAIIVWTIGGYVSDAMSGFLALEQIPSRDMGGFMLNIILGTVCVSLSLPIGILLALGRQSNMPIIKIICVVFIEFIRGVPLITLLFVANVVLAYFLPPGTTFDLILRVIIMITMFSSAYIAEVIRGGLA
;
A
#
# COMPACT_ATOMS: atom_id res chain seq x y z
N MET A 1 -25.08 -60.50 59.80
CA MET A 1 -24.06 -59.77 60.58
C MET A 1 -22.81 -59.71 59.72
N GLY A 2 -22.38 -58.51 59.30
CA GLY A 2 -21.18 -58.33 58.47
C GLY A 2 -21.39 -57.44 57.24
N ASP A 3 -21.89 -56.23 57.44
CA ASP A 3 -21.82 -55.15 56.45
C ASP A 3 -20.38 -54.63 56.44
N GLN A 4 -19.51 -55.21 55.62
CA GLN A 4 -18.15 -54.70 55.45
C GLN A 4 -18.22 -53.47 54.52
N SER A 5 -18.49 -52.32 55.11
CA SER A 5 -18.29 -51.04 54.44
C SER A 5 -16.82 -50.93 54.06
N ILE A 6 -16.52 -51.06 52.78
CA ILE A 6 -15.18 -50.86 52.22
C ILE A 6 -14.82 -49.40 52.54
N ALA A 7 -13.99 -49.19 53.56
CA ALA A 7 -13.77 -47.90 54.24
C ALA A 7 -13.19 -46.77 53.34
N PHE A 8 -12.97 -47.05 52.06
CA PHE A 8 -12.31 -46.15 51.10
C PHE A 8 -13.20 -45.69 49.93
N VAL A 9 -14.49 -46.07 49.86
CA VAL A 9 -15.36 -45.64 48.75
C VAL A 9 -16.17 -44.40 49.15
N ARG A 10 -15.90 -43.26 48.50
CA ARG A 10 -16.52 -41.97 48.80
C ARG A 10 -17.88 -41.83 48.10
N HIS A 11 -18.95 -41.60 48.87
CA HIS A 11 -20.33 -41.50 48.34
C HIS A 11 -20.80 -40.08 47.97
N LYS A 12 -20.00 -39.04 48.23
CA LYS A 12 -20.30 -37.64 47.85
C LYS A 12 -19.29 -37.15 46.83
N THR A 13 -19.77 -36.65 45.70
CA THR A 13 -18.94 -35.98 44.69
C THR A 13 -18.35 -34.70 45.29
N LEU A 14 -17.04 -34.51 45.12
CA LEU A 14 -16.39 -33.26 45.50
C LEU A 14 -16.89 -32.13 44.60
N PRO A 15 -17.15 -30.92 45.14
CA PRO A 15 -17.38 -29.77 44.30
C PRO A 15 -16.14 -29.48 43.44
N PRO A 16 -16.30 -29.07 42.18
CA PRO A 16 -15.17 -28.78 41.31
C PRO A 16 -14.33 -27.65 41.93
N SER A 17 -13.07 -27.95 42.23
CA SER A 17 -12.08 -26.95 42.63
C SER A 17 -11.56 -26.22 41.39
N PRO A 18 -11.24 -24.91 41.47
CA PRO A 18 -10.60 -24.22 40.37
C PRO A 18 -9.28 -24.92 40.02
N PRO A 19 -8.95 -25.02 38.72
CA PRO A 19 -7.70 -25.62 38.29
C PRO A 19 -6.49 -24.85 38.87
N PRO A 20 -5.35 -25.52 39.10
CA PRO A 20 -4.14 -24.87 39.60
C PRO A 20 -3.75 -23.68 38.73
N ALA A 21 -3.21 -22.62 39.34
CA ALA A 21 -2.79 -21.42 38.62
C ALA A 21 -1.70 -21.70 37.56
N SER A 22 -0.95 -22.80 37.69
CA SER A 22 0.03 -23.25 36.70
C SER A 22 -0.60 -23.85 35.44
N GLU A 23 -1.86 -24.27 35.51
CA GLU A 23 -2.59 -24.98 34.45
C GLU A 23 -3.66 -24.09 33.78
N THR A 24 -3.70 -22.80 34.12
CA THR A 24 -4.62 -21.83 33.51
C THR A 24 -3.97 -20.46 33.28
N GLY A 25 -4.56 -19.70 32.37
CA GLY A 25 -4.19 -18.31 32.13
C GLY A 25 -2.79 -18.09 31.55
N ILE A 26 -2.22 -16.92 31.88
CA ILE A 26 -0.95 -16.42 31.31
C ILE A 26 0.23 -17.32 31.70
N VAL A 27 0.22 -17.87 32.92
CA VAL A 27 1.33 -18.70 33.42
C VAL A 27 1.46 -19.98 32.61
N LYS A 28 0.34 -20.67 32.34
CA LYS A 28 0.32 -21.83 31.45
C LYS A 28 0.81 -21.47 30.05
N TRP A 29 0.30 -20.36 29.50
CA TRP A 29 0.70 -19.90 28.17
C TRP A 29 2.21 -19.64 28.07
N MET A 30 2.81 -18.97 29.06
CA MET A 30 4.26 -18.72 29.09
C MET A 30 5.05 -20.02 29.18
N ARG A 31 4.60 -20.98 29.99
CA ARG A 31 5.27 -22.27 30.12
C ARG A 31 5.20 -23.09 28.83
N GLU A 32 4.08 -23.09 28.14
CA GLU A 32 3.89 -23.85 26.89
C GLU A 32 4.56 -23.18 25.68
N ASN A 33 4.61 -21.85 25.63
CA ASN A 33 5.11 -21.12 24.45
C ASN A 33 6.56 -20.62 24.60
N LEU A 34 6.94 -20.11 25.78
CA LEU A 34 8.25 -19.48 25.99
C LEU A 34 9.25 -20.42 26.68
N PHE A 35 8.79 -21.26 27.61
CA PHE A 35 9.65 -22.10 28.46
C PHE A 35 9.36 -23.60 28.33
N SER A 36 8.88 -24.05 27.16
CA SER A 36 8.45 -25.44 26.96
C SER A 36 9.58 -26.46 26.90
N SER A 37 10.80 -26.02 26.59
CA SER A 37 12.00 -26.85 26.61
C SER A 37 13.19 -26.05 27.15
N VAL A 38 14.28 -26.73 27.49
CA VAL A 38 15.54 -26.07 27.93
C VAL A 38 16.06 -25.15 26.82
N THR A 39 16.04 -25.59 25.56
CA THR A 39 16.44 -24.77 24.41
C THR A 39 15.56 -23.55 24.24
N ASN A 40 14.23 -23.71 24.35
CA ASN A 40 13.30 -22.57 24.26
C ASN A 40 13.50 -21.61 25.43
N SER A 41 13.78 -22.13 26.63
CA SER A 41 14.06 -21.30 27.81
C SER A 41 15.34 -20.46 27.60
N ILE A 42 16.41 -21.05 27.08
CA ILE A 42 17.66 -20.34 26.76
C ILE A 42 17.42 -19.29 25.67
N LEU A 43 16.73 -19.66 24.59
CA LEU A 43 16.40 -18.73 23.49
C LEU A 43 15.52 -17.57 23.98
N THR A 44 14.54 -17.84 24.83
CA THR A 44 13.68 -16.81 25.44
C THR A 44 14.50 -15.87 26.30
N LEU A 45 15.38 -16.37 27.17
CA LEU A 45 16.23 -15.52 28.01
C LEU A 45 17.22 -14.71 27.17
N ALA A 46 17.81 -15.30 26.13
CA ALA A 46 18.70 -14.61 25.20
C ALA A 46 17.95 -13.51 24.42
N ALA A 47 16.73 -13.78 23.95
CA ALA A 47 15.88 -12.81 23.28
C ALA A 47 15.48 -11.66 24.22
N LEU A 48 15.10 -11.96 25.46
CA LEU A 48 14.79 -10.94 26.46
C LEU A 48 16.02 -10.07 26.76
N TYR A 49 17.21 -10.67 26.89
CA TYR A 49 18.45 -9.93 27.07
C TYR A 49 18.79 -9.05 25.85
N ALA A 50 18.60 -9.56 24.63
CA ALA A 50 18.81 -8.78 23.41
C ALA A 50 17.83 -7.59 23.31
N ILE A 51 16.55 -7.82 23.59
CA ILE A 51 15.53 -6.76 23.66
C ILE A 51 15.91 -5.74 24.72
N TYR A 52 16.27 -6.19 25.93
CA TYR A 52 16.71 -5.30 27.00
C TYR A 52 17.91 -4.46 26.57
N SER A 53 18.94 -5.07 25.96
CA SER A 53 20.14 -4.37 25.51
C SER A 53 19.85 -3.31 24.44
N ILE A 54 18.99 -3.65 23.46
CA ILE A 54 18.55 -2.72 22.42
C ILE A 54 17.73 -1.57 23.03
N LEU A 55 16.79 -1.88 23.90
CA LEU A 55 15.95 -0.88 24.56
C LEU A 55 16.79 0.02 25.47
N SER A 56 17.66 -0.52 26.31
CA SER A 56 18.51 0.28 27.18
C SER A 56 19.46 1.20 26.41
N GLY A 57 19.92 0.78 25.22
CA GLY A 57 20.77 1.61 24.37
C GLY A 57 20.01 2.67 23.56
N SER A 58 18.79 2.37 23.12
CA SER A 58 18.00 3.25 22.24
C SER A 58 17.03 4.17 23.00
N MET A 59 16.52 3.77 24.17
CA MET A 59 15.51 4.51 24.90
C MET A 59 16.00 5.88 25.38
N PRO A 60 17.24 6.05 25.90
CA PRO A 60 17.76 7.38 26.24
C PRO A 60 17.81 8.30 25.02
N TRP A 61 18.18 7.76 23.85
CA TRP A 61 18.24 8.51 22.61
C TRP A 61 16.87 9.02 22.15
N ILE A 62 15.85 8.15 22.23
CA ILE A 62 14.47 8.47 21.83
C ILE A 62 13.80 9.42 22.84
N LEU A 63 13.83 9.07 24.12
CA LEU A 63 13.10 9.79 25.17
C LEU A 63 13.74 11.12 25.54
N GLY A 64 15.08 11.21 25.50
CA GLY A 64 15.81 12.45 25.75
C GLY A 64 15.84 13.40 24.55
N GLY A 65 15.13 13.08 23.46
CA GLY A 65 15.23 13.81 22.20
C GLY A 65 14.82 15.29 22.28
N ILE A 66 15.61 16.15 21.66
CA ILE A 66 15.40 17.60 21.61
C ILE A 66 14.60 17.95 20.35
N TRP A 67 13.45 18.58 20.53
CA TRP A 67 12.51 18.92 19.44
C TRP A 67 12.59 20.38 18.99
N GLN A 68 13.29 21.24 19.72
CA GLN A 68 13.41 22.66 19.42
C GLN A 68 14.87 23.08 19.57
N ALA A 69 15.53 23.39 18.45
CA ALA A 69 16.88 23.92 18.43
C ALA A 69 17.07 24.71 17.12
N PRO A 70 17.68 25.90 17.16
CA PRO A 70 17.84 26.77 15.98
C PRO A 70 18.91 26.27 14.98
N SER A 71 19.73 25.31 15.38
CA SER A 71 20.74 24.69 14.52
C SER A 71 21.18 23.34 15.06
N LEU A 72 21.80 22.53 14.19
CA LEU A 72 22.40 21.25 14.60
C LEU A 72 23.52 21.43 15.62
N GLN A 73 24.23 22.56 15.56
CA GLN A 73 25.28 22.92 16.52
C GLN A 73 24.68 23.26 17.89
N ALA A 74 23.64 24.10 17.94
CA ALA A 74 22.93 24.41 19.18
C ALA A 74 22.34 23.13 19.82
N CYS A 75 21.83 22.22 19.00
CA CYS A 75 21.34 20.93 19.48
C CYS A 75 22.44 20.09 20.17
N ARG A 76 23.66 20.06 19.59
CA ARG A 76 24.82 19.38 20.20
C ARG A 76 25.31 20.06 21.48
N GLU A 77 25.20 21.38 21.55
CA GLU A 77 25.55 22.14 22.75
C GLU A 77 24.56 21.86 23.89
N ILE A 78 23.25 21.82 23.60
CA ILE A 78 22.21 21.45 24.59
C ILE A 78 22.41 20.01 25.08
N LEU A 79 22.81 19.10 24.18
CA LEU A 79 23.08 17.71 24.54
C LEU A 79 24.25 17.57 25.53
N ALA A 80 25.22 18.50 25.53
CA ALA A 80 26.35 18.53 26.48
C ALA A 80 27.07 17.18 26.71
N GLY A 81 27.06 16.26 25.74
CA GLY A 81 27.65 14.92 25.85
C GLY A 81 26.66 13.79 26.16
N ASP A 82 25.40 14.10 26.46
CA ASP A 82 24.32 13.12 26.61
C ASP A 82 23.94 12.49 25.25
N SER A 83 23.56 11.21 25.31
CA SER A 83 23.15 10.44 24.14
C SER A 83 21.65 10.59 23.87
N ALA A 84 21.28 11.76 23.33
CA ALA A 84 19.90 12.07 22.94
C ALA A 84 19.76 12.45 21.44
N GLY A 85 18.58 12.20 20.88
CA GLY A 85 18.27 12.50 19.49
C GLY A 85 18.03 13.98 19.24
N CYS A 86 18.54 14.51 18.13
CA CYS A 86 18.20 15.86 17.67
C CYS A 86 17.02 15.80 16.69
N PHE A 87 15.80 15.94 17.20
CA PHE A 87 14.56 15.90 16.40
C PHE A 87 14.09 17.26 15.89
N ALA A 88 14.78 18.36 16.23
CA ALA A 88 14.48 19.71 15.74
C ALA A 88 14.41 19.81 14.20
N VAL A 89 15.17 18.97 13.48
CA VAL A 89 15.11 18.89 12.01
C VAL A 89 13.71 18.44 11.54
N LEU A 90 13.03 17.57 12.28
CA LEU A 90 11.70 17.08 11.93
C LEU A 90 10.65 18.19 12.03
N THR A 91 10.76 19.05 13.05
CA THR A 91 9.83 20.18 13.25
C THR A 91 10.09 21.29 12.24
N GLU A 92 11.35 21.62 11.98
CA GLU A 92 11.70 22.68 11.01
C GLU A 92 11.39 22.28 9.56
N ARG A 93 11.57 21.00 9.22
CA ARG A 93 11.41 20.49 7.84
C ARG A 93 10.16 19.63 7.66
N TRP A 94 9.20 19.68 8.58
CA TRP A 94 7.98 18.87 8.51
C TRP A 94 7.29 18.96 7.14
N HIS A 95 7.06 20.19 6.65
CA HIS A 95 6.44 20.42 5.35
C HIS A 95 7.26 19.86 4.17
N GLN A 96 8.60 19.93 4.26
CA GLN A 96 9.48 19.37 3.22
C GLN A 96 9.46 17.84 3.22
N LEU A 97 9.40 17.22 4.41
CA LEU A 97 9.29 15.77 4.55
C LEU A 97 7.94 15.26 4.03
N VAL A 98 6.85 16.01 4.24
CA VAL A 98 5.51 15.60 3.85
C VAL A 98 5.23 15.87 2.36
N PHE A 99 5.47 17.10 1.89
CA PHE A 99 5.06 17.55 0.55
C PHE A 99 6.21 17.65 -0.47
N GLY A 100 7.47 17.58 0.00
CA GLY A 100 8.66 17.78 -0.83
C GLY A 100 9.15 19.23 -0.82
N PHE A 101 10.21 19.50 -1.58
CA PHE A 101 10.94 20.78 -1.55
C PHE A 101 10.27 21.91 -2.34
N LYS A 102 9.53 21.58 -3.41
CA LYS A 102 9.03 22.56 -4.39
C LYS A 102 7.51 22.74 -4.40
N TYR A 103 6.77 21.95 -3.64
CA TYR A 103 5.32 22.02 -3.64
C TYR A 103 4.83 23.33 -2.98
N PRO A 104 3.91 24.08 -3.62
CA PRO A 104 3.46 25.38 -3.12
C PRO A 104 2.72 25.28 -1.78
N GLN A 105 3.03 26.19 -0.85
CA GLN A 105 2.51 26.14 0.52
C GLN A 105 0.98 26.35 0.59
N GLU A 106 0.45 27.24 -0.24
CA GLU A 106 -0.99 27.50 -0.34
C GLU A 106 -1.80 26.28 -0.82
N ALA A 107 -1.13 25.30 -1.44
CA ALA A 107 -1.75 24.11 -1.99
C ALA A 107 -1.66 22.89 -1.06
N TYR A 108 -1.04 22.98 0.13
CA TYR A 108 -0.84 21.84 1.04
C TYR A 108 -2.14 21.17 1.50
N TRP A 109 -3.26 21.89 1.48
CA TRP A 109 -4.57 21.32 1.78
C TRP A 109 -4.97 20.26 0.74
N ARG A 110 -4.51 20.33 -0.52
CA ARG A 110 -4.94 19.41 -1.58
C ARG A 110 -4.42 17.99 -1.34
N PRO A 111 -3.11 17.75 -1.10
CA PRO A 111 -2.64 16.41 -0.78
C PRO A 111 -3.05 15.94 0.60
N THR A 112 -3.19 16.85 1.56
CA THR A 112 -3.70 16.51 2.89
C THR A 112 -5.13 15.97 2.79
N LEU A 113 -5.99 16.66 2.04
CA LEU A 113 -7.36 16.21 1.79
C LEU A 113 -7.38 14.90 1.00
N ALA A 114 -6.54 14.74 -0.03
CA ALA A 114 -6.42 13.49 -0.76
C ALA A 114 -6.02 12.33 0.18
N PHE A 115 -5.08 12.55 1.10
CA PHE A 115 -4.66 11.56 2.08
C PHE A 115 -5.76 11.19 3.08
N VAL A 116 -6.49 12.17 3.61
CA VAL A 116 -7.64 11.92 4.50
C VAL A 116 -8.72 11.14 3.74
N LEU A 117 -9.04 11.54 2.51
CA LEU A 117 -10.01 10.85 1.66
C LEU A 117 -9.56 9.43 1.32
N LEU A 118 -8.26 9.18 1.15
CA LEU A 118 -7.72 7.84 0.95
C LEU A 118 -8.05 6.94 2.14
N ILE A 119 -7.83 7.41 3.37
CA ILE A 119 -8.12 6.63 4.58
C ILE A 119 -9.60 6.29 4.65
N VAL A 120 -10.48 7.28 4.37
CA VAL A 120 -11.93 7.07 4.35
C VAL A 120 -12.35 6.11 3.23
N ALA A 121 -11.71 6.19 2.06
CA ALA A 121 -11.97 5.34 0.92
C ALA A 121 -11.48 3.89 1.12
N VAL A 122 -10.41 3.67 1.87
CA VAL A 122 -9.86 2.33 2.17
C VAL A 122 -10.61 1.67 3.33
N ALA A 123 -11.14 2.43 4.28
CA ALA A 123 -11.86 1.92 5.44
C ALA A 123 -12.93 0.84 5.11
N PRO A 124 -13.87 1.01 4.15
CA PRO A 124 -14.87 -0.01 3.85
C PRO A 124 -14.30 -1.28 3.19
N VAL A 125 -13.09 -1.23 2.65
CA VAL A 125 -12.39 -2.40 2.10
C VAL A 125 -11.74 -3.20 3.24
N LEU A 126 -11.20 -2.51 4.24
CA LEU A 126 -10.50 -3.14 5.37
C LEU A 126 -11.47 -3.66 6.46
N PHE A 127 -12.58 -2.97 6.68
CA PHE A 127 -13.53 -3.29 7.76
C PHE A 127 -14.89 -3.73 7.20
N ALA A 128 -15.21 -5.02 7.37
CA ALA A 128 -16.46 -5.62 6.89
C ALA A 128 -17.74 -5.05 7.57
N ASN A 129 -17.60 -4.39 8.72
CA ASN A 129 -18.72 -3.84 9.50
C ASN A 129 -19.21 -2.46 9.00
N LEU A 130 -18.56 -1.87 8.00
CA LEU A 130 -18.92 -0.55 7.50
C LEU A 130 -20.02 -0.60 6.42
N PRO A 131 -20.79 0.50 6.25
CA PRO A 131 -21.85 0.55 5.23
C PRO A 131 -21.30 0.36 3.81
N ARG A 132 -21.87 -0.58 3.05
CA ARG A 132 -21.48 -0.87 1.65
C ARG A 132 -21.57 0.35 0.73
N ARG A 133 -22.42 1.35 1.04
CA ARG A 133 -22.52 2.60 0.28
C ARG A 133 -21.20 3.38 0.24
N MET A 134 -20.31 3.19 1.22
CA MET A 134 -18.98 3.82 1.23
C MET A 134 -18.06 3.28 0.14
N LEU A 135 -18.32 2.10 -0.43
CA LEU A 135 -17.54 1.57 -1.57
C LEU A 135 -17.67 2.46 -2.83
N ILE A 136 -18.74 3.25 -2.93
CA ILE A 136 -18.88 4.25 -3.99
C ILE A 136 -17.75 5.28 -3.88
N LEU A 137 -17.42 5.72 -2.66
CA LEU A 137 -16.29 6.62 -2.43
C LEU A 137 -14.97 5.96 -2.83
N THR A 138 -14.78 4.67 -2.52
CA THR A 138 -13.60 3.91 -2.96
C THR A 138 -13.47 3.90 -4.48
N GLY A 139 -14.57 3.69 -5.21
CA GLY A 139 -14.57 3.72 -6.67
C GLY A 139 -14.36 5.11 -7.27
N LEU A 140 -14.81 6.17 -6.60
CA LEU A 140 -14.64 7.56 -7.04
C LEU A 140 -13.27 8.15 -6.64
N TYR A 141 -12.64 7.63 -5.60
CA TYR A 141 -11.42 8.18 -5.03
C TYR A 141 -10.26 8.33 -6.04
N PRO A 142 -9.97 7.38 -6.97
CA PRO A 142 -8.90 7.57 -7.95
C PRO A 142 -9.07 8.83 -8.81
N PHE A 143 -10.31 9.18 -9.15
CA PHE A 143 -10.66 10.36 -9.95
C PHE A 143 -10.55 11.65 -9.14
N ILE A 144 -11.06 11.63 -7.90
CA ILE A 144 -10.98 12.77 -6.97
C ILE A 144 -9.53 13.04 -6.57
N GLY A 145 -8.77 11.98 -6.22
CA GLY A 145 -7.37 12.05 -5.85
C GLY A 145 -6.49 12.57 -6.98
N PHE A 146 -6.72 12.13 -8.22
CA PHE A 146 -6.01 12.66 -9.39
C PHE A 146 -6.21 14.19 -9.53
N TRP A 147 -7.46 14.66 -9.44
CA TRP A 147 -7.78 16.08 -9.51
C TRP A 147 -7.18 16.89 -8.37
N LEU A 148 -7.25 16.38 -7.13
CA LEU A 148 -6.65 17.05 -5.98
C LEU A 148 -5.14 17.17 -6.11
N ILE A 149 -4.44 16.13 -6.55
CA ILE A 149 -2.96 16.13 -6.60
C ILE A 149 -2.41 16.91 -7.81
N TRP A 150 -2.89 16.60 -9.02
CA TRP A 150 -2.36 17.20 -10.26
C TRP A 150 -3.02 18.53 -10.61
N GLY A 151 -4.30 18.71 -10.28
CA GLY A 151 -5.06 19.91 -10.58
C GLY A 151 -5.70 19.87 -11.96
N GLY A 152 -6.00 21.05 -12.50
CA GLY A 152 -6.77 21.20 -13.73
C GLY A 152 -8.28 21.20 -13.51
N THR A 153 -9.02 21.10 -14.61
CA THR A 153 -10.50 21.07 -14.60
C THR A 153 -11.03 19.77 -14.03
N ILE A 154 -12.12 19.85 -13.26
CA ILE A 154 -12.84 18.66 -12.76
C ILE A 154 -13.47 17.84 -13.90
N MET A 155 -13.56 18.41 -15.10
CA MET A 155 -14.11 17.70 -16.27
C MET A 155 -13.22 16.54 -16.72
N SER A 156 -11.90 16.66 -16.57
CA SER A 156 -10.95 15.59 -16.92
C SER A 156 -11.19 14.27 -16.17
N PRO A 157 -11.18 14.24 -14.82
CA PRO A 157 -11.48 13.02 -14.06
C PRO A 157 -12.93 12.56 -14.26
N PHE A 158 -13.88 13.47 -14.47
CA PHE A 158 -15.27 13.13 -14.73
C PHE A 158 -15.45 12.39 -16.07
N MET A 159 -14.83 12.89 -17.15
CA MET A 159 -14.80 12.20 -18.45
C MET A 159 -14.05 10.87 -18.37
N GLY A 160 -13.00 10.80 -17.54
CA GLY A 160 -12.32 9.55 -17.20
C GLY A 160 -13.30 8.51 -16.64
N LEU A 161 -14.05 8.89 -15.60
CA LEU A 161 -15.07 8.05 -14.96
C LEU A 161 -16.17 7.64 -15.95
N VAL A 162 -16.70 8.58 -16.75
CA VAL A 162 -17.71 8.29 -17.78
C VAL A 162 -17.19 7.27 -18.78
N GLY A 163 -15.94 7.38 -19.21
CA GLY A 163 -15.32 6.40 -20.11
C GLY A 163 -15.30 4.99 -19.53
N PHE A 164 -14.96 4.81 -18.25
CA PHE A 164 -15.02 3.51 -17.60
C PHE A 164 -16.45 2.97 -17.46
N ILE A 165 -17.42 3.83 -17.14
CA ILE A 165 -18.84 3.44 -17.05
C ILE A 165 -19.35 2.99 -18.42
N VAL A 166 -19.05 3.75 -19.48
CA VAL A 166 -19.43 3.40 -20.86
C VAL A 166 -18.77 2.10 -21.29
N ALA A 167 -17.46 1.94 -21.02
CA ALA A 167 -16.74 0.71 -21.32
C ALA A 167 -17.39 -0.51 -20.65
N TYR A 168 -17.76 -0.38 -19.37
CA TYR A 168 -18.44 -1.44 -18.62
C TYR A 168 -19.83 -1.76 -19.19
N MET A 169 -20.63 -0.75 -19.53
CA MET A 169 -21.94 -0.94 -20.14
C MET A 169 -21.85 -1.64 -21.50
N VAL A 170 -20.88 -1.26 -22.34
CA VAL A 170 -20.63 -1.89 -23.64
C VAL A 170 -20.15 -3.34 -23.47
N PHE A 171 -19.21 -3.55 -22.54
CA PHE A 171 -18.72 -4.89 -22.19
C PHE A 171 -19.86 -5.82 -21.77
N GLN A 172 -20.70 -5.42 -20.81
CA GLN A 172 -21.83 -6.25 -20.35
C GLN A 172 -22.83 -6.59 -21.46
N ARG A 173 -23.00 -5.69 -22.44
CA ARG A 173 -23.97 -5.89 -23.52
C ARG A 173 -23.45 -6.88 -24.56
N LEU A 174 -22.15 -6.84 -24.87
CA LEU A 174 -21.53 -7.63 -25.94
C LEU A 174 -20.84 -8.91 -25.46
N GLU A 175 -20.49 -9.00 -24.18
CA GLU A 175 -19.98 -10.23 -23.55
C GLU A 175 -20.96 -11.41 -23.72
N ARG A 176 -22.27 -11.13 -23.73
CA ARG A 176 -23.31 -12.14 -24.00
C ARG A 176 -23.12 -12.91 -25.30
N SER A 177 -22.44 -12.31 -26.29
CA SER A 177 -22.12 -12.94 -27.57
C SER A 177 -20.75 -13.63 -27.53
N SER A 178 -19.72 -12.89 -27.11
CA SER A 178 -18.37 -13.42 -26.92
C SER A 178 -17.60 -12.51 -25.97
N PHE A 179 -16.90 -13.12 -25.01
CA PHE A 179 -16.04 -12.41 -24.06
C PHE A 179 -15.02 -11.51 -24.77
N ALA A 180 -14.33 -12.03 -25.79
CA ALA A 180 -13.33 -11.28 -26.54
C ALA A 180 -13.93 -10.04 -27.25
N MET A 181 -15.13 -10.19 -27.80
CA MET A 181 -15.85 -9.10 -28.47
C MET A 181 -16.29 -8.04 -27.46
N GLY A 182 -16.74 -8.46 -26.28
CA GLY A 182 -17.06 -7.56 -25.16
C GLY A 182 -15.85 -6.72 -24.73
N VAL A 183 -14.69 -7.35 -24.55
CA VAL A 183 -13.45 -6.64 -24.15
C VAL A 183 -13.03 -5.63 -25.22
N LEU A 184 -12.93 -6.06 -26.48
CA LEU A 184 -12.45 -5.20 -27.57
C LEU A 184 -13.37 -4.00 -27.80
N SER A 185 -14.69 -4.22 -27.82
CA SER A 185 -15.67 -3.14 -27.99
C SER A 185 -15.71 -2.19 -26.79
N GLY A 186 -15.59 -2.70 -25.57
CA GLY A 186 -15.48 -1.89 -24.37
C GLY A 186 -14.26 -0.97 -24.38
N LEU A 187 -13.09 -1.49 -24.80
CA LEU A 187 -11.86 -0.70 -24.95
C LEU A 187 -12.01 0.40 -26.01
N ILE A 188 -12.56 0.07 -27.19
CA ILE A 188 -12.81 1.05 -28.25
C ILE A 188 -13.75 2.14 -27.76
N ALA A 189 -14.84 1.78 -27.08
CA ALA A 189 -15.78 2.74 -26.52
C ALA A 189 -15.11 3.66 -25.48
N ALA A 190 -14.27 3.11 -24.60
CA ALA A 190 -13.50 3.89 -23.63
C ALA A 190 -12.60 4.92 -24.33
N ILE A 191 -11.84 4.48 -25.35
CA ILE A 191 -10.93 5.34 -26.12
C ILE A 191 -11.70 6.47 -26.79
N ILE A 192 -12.82 6.17 -27.45
CA ILE A 192 -13.67 7.18 -28.09
C ILE A 192 -14.16 8.21 -27.07
N VAL A 193 -14.68 7.76 -25.93
CA VAL A 193 -15.18 8.65 -24.88
C VAL A 193 -14.06 9.50 -24.30
N TRP A 194 -12.87 8.96 -24.06
CA TRP A 194 -11.74 9.74 -23.55
C TRP A 194 -11.20 10.73 -24.57
N THR A 195 -11.17 10.39 -25.86
CA THR A 195 -10.77 11.33 -26.91
C THR A 195 -11.76 12.49 -27.01
N ILE A 196 -13.06 12.21 -27.04
CA ILE A 196 -14.10 13.26 -27.04
C ILE A 196 -14.05 14.06 -25.73
N GLY A 197 -13.90 13.37 -24.61
CA GLY A 197 -13.82 13.95 -23.27
C GLY A 197 -12.63 14.88 -23.10
N GLY A 198 -11.50 14.62 -23.79
CA GLY A 198 -10.35 15.53 -23.85
C GLY A 198 -10.74 16.88 -24.46
N TYR A 199 -11.35 16.88 -25.65
CA TYR A 199 -11.82 18.10 -26.30
C TYR A 199 -12.85 18.86 -25.46
N VAL A 200 -13.77 18.14 -24.78
CA VAL A 200 -14.75 18.74 -23.87
C VAL A 200 -14.08 19.36 -22.64
N SER A 201 -13.08 18.69 -22.08
CA SER A 201 -12.34 19.16 -20.91
C SER A 201 -11.54 20.42 -21.24
N ASP A 202 -10.94 20.48 -22.43
CA ASP A 202 -10.21 21.66 -22.90
C ASP A 202 -11.15 22.86 -23.14
N ALA A 203 -12.33 22.60 -23.72
CA ALA A 203 -13.37 23.62 -23.90
C ALA A 203 -13.91 24.15 -22.56
N MET A 204 -13.92 23.32 -21.52
CA MET A 204 -14.36 23.66 -20.16
C MET A 204 -13.20 23.75 -19.16
N SER A 205 -12.07 24.28 -19.60
CA SER A 205 -10.84 24.37 -18.81
C SER A 205 -10.98 25.22 -17.54
N GLY A 206 -11.87 26.22 -17.52
CA GLY A 206 -12.12 27.08 -16.36
C GLY A 206 -13.12 26.55 -15.33
N PHE A 207 -13.83 25.45 -15.62
CA PHE A 207 -14.87 24.92 -14.73
C PHE A 207 -14.26 24.18 -13.54
N LEU A 208 -14.43 24.73 -12.32
CA LEU A 208 -13.85 24.18 -11.08
C LEU A 208 -12.38 23.78 -11.26
N ALA A 209 -11.59 24.69 -11.82
CA ALA A 209 -10.20 24.45 -12.16
C ALA A 209 -9.29 24.73 -10.96
N LEU A 210 -8.41 23.79 -10.66
CA LEU A 210 -7.30 23.98 -9.72
C LEU A 210 -6.01 24.28 -10.50
N GLU A 211 -5.10 25.03 -9.88
CA GLU A 211 -3.77 25.26 -10.44
C GLU A 211 -3.06 23.93 -10.72
N GLN A 212 -2.51 23.79 -11.91
CA GLN A 212 -1.79 22.58 -12.29
C GLN A 212 -0.40 22.59 -11.67
N ILE A 213 -0.07 21.54 -10.93
CA ILE A 213 1.24 21.40 -10.28
C ILE A 213 2.05 20.37 -11.09
N PRO A 214 3.24 20.74 -11.60
CA PRO A 214 4.09 19.82 -12.32
C PRO A 214 4.51 18.63 -11.44
N SER A 215 4.47 17.43 -12.00
CA SER A 215 4.85 16.18 -11.31
C SER A 215 6.28 16.16 -10.79
N ARG A 216 7.17 17.01 -11.34
CA ARG A 216 8.56 17.16 -10.86
C ARG A 216 8.65 17.87 -9.50
N ASP A 217 7.64 18.66 -9.14
CA ASP A 217 7.65 19.45 -7.91
C ASP A 217 6.97 18.70 -6.75
N MET A 218 6.36 17.56 -7.04
CA MET A 218 5.78 16.63 -6.07
C MET A 218 6.88 15.77 -5.42
N GLY A 219 6.84 15.61 -4.10
CA GLY A 219 7.80 14.77 -3.39
C GLY A 219 7.38 14.40 -1.97
N GLY A 220 8.35 13.99 -1.17
CA GLY A 220 8.15 13.66 0.23
C GLY A 220 7.28 12.42 0.47
N PHE A 221 6.68 12.36 1.65
CA PHE A 221 5.79 11.29 2.09
C PHE A 221 4.56 11.16 1.20
N MET A 222 4.00 12.28 0.73
CA MET A 222 2.87 12.30 -0.20
C MET A 222 3.15 11.42 -1.43
N LEU A 223 4.32 11.58 -2.06
CA LEU A 223 4.68 10.80 -3.24
C LEU A 223 4.76 9.30 -2.93
N ASN A 224 5.30 8.93 -1.77
CA ASN A 224 5.37 7.54 -1.33
C ASN A 224 3.98 6.92 -1.15
N ILE A 225 3.03 7.65 -0.56
CA ILE A 225 1.66 7.17 -0.39
C ILE A 225 0.95 7.02 -1.74
N ILE A 226 1.12 7.99 -2.65
CA ILE A 226 0.56 7.92 -4.00
C ILE A 226 1.11 6.71 -4.74
N LEU A 227 2.44 6.58 -4.82
CA LEU A 227 3.08 5.47 -5.51
C LEU A 227 2.73 4.12 -4.87
N GLY A 228 2.78 4.02 -3.55
CA GLY A 228 2.44 2.79 -2.82
C GLY A 228 1.00 2.35 -3.07
N THR A 229 0.05 3.27 -2.94
CA THR A 229 -1.38 2.96 -3.11
C THR A 229 -1.70 2.60 -4.55
N VAL A 230 -1.28 3.43 -5.51
CA VAL A 230 -1.60 3.24 -6.93
C VAL A 230 -0.91 1.99 -7.47
N CYS A 231 0.39 1.83 -7.22
CA CYS A 231 1.13 0.69 -7.77
C CYS A 231 0.64 -0.63 -7.20
N VAL A 232 0.34 -0.72 -5.90
CA VAL A 232 -0.20 -1.96 -5.29
C VAL A 232 -1.61 -2.26 -5.82
N SER A 233 -2.45 -1.23 -5.94
CA SER A 233 -3.83 -1.41 -6.44
C SER A 233 -3.86 -1.90 -7.89
N LEU A 234 -2.92 -1.44 -8.73
CA LEU A 234 -2.81 -1.86 -10.13
C LEU A 234 -2.04 -3.19 -10.27
N SER A 235 -1.03 -3.44 -9.45
CA SER A 235 -0.18 -4.63 -9.58
C SER A 235 -0.89 -5.90 -9.15
N LEU A 236 -1.86 -5.81 -8.22
CA LEU A 236 -2.64 -6.95 -7.75
C LEU A 236 -3.48 -7.61 -8.87
N PRO A 237 -4.37 -6.90 -9.58
CA PRO A 237 -5.14 -7.51 -10.67
C PRO A 237 -4.25 -8.00 -11.81
N ILE A 238 -3.19 -7.26 -12.16
CA ILE A 238 -2.23 -7.69 -13.18
C ILE A 238 -1.50 -8.97 -12.73
N GLY A 239 -1.08 -9.03 -11.47
CA GLY A 239 -0.42 -10.20 -10.89
C GLY A 239 -1.33 -11.43 -10.87
N ILE A 240 -2.63 -11.28 -10.56
CA ILE A 240 -3.62 -12.35 -10.66
C ILE A 240 -3.71 -12.86 -12.11
N LEU A 241 -3.87 -11.95 -13.08
CA LEU A 241 -3.98 -12.32 -14.50
C LEU A 241 -2.73 -13.06 -15.00
N LEU A 242 -1.54 -12.61 -14.60
CA LEU A 242 -0.27 -13.26 -14.94
C LEU A 242 -0.12 -14.64 -14.29
N ALA A 243 -0.54 -14.79 -13.02
CA ALA A 243 -0.52 -16.06 -12.31
C ALA A 243 -1.43 -17.09 -12.97
N LEU A 244 -2.67 -16.70 -13.30
CA LEU A 244 -3.62 -17.53 -14.02
C LEU A 244 -3.15 -17.83 -15.45
N GLY A 245 -2.59 -16.84 -16.15
CA GLY A 245 -2.03 -17.01 -17.49
C GLY A 245 -0.89 -18.02 -17.54
N ARG A 246 -0.03 -18.08 -16.51
CA ARG A 246 1.04 -19.08 -16.37
C ARG A 246 0.50 -20.50 -16.14
N GLN A 247 -0.68 -20.66 -15.55
CA GLN A 247 -1.36 -21.95 -15.36
C GLN A 247 -2.23 -22.36 -16.56
N SER A 248 -2.38 -21.49 -17.58
CA SER A 248 -3.23 -21.77 -18.74
C SER A 248 -2.72 -22.96 -19.58
N ASN A 249 -3.67 -23.71 -20.13
CA ASN A 249 -3.41 -24.78 -21.11
C ASN A 249 -2.99 -24.24 -22.49
N MET A 250 -3.22 -22.95 -22.77
CA MET A 250 -2.85 -22.34 -24.04
C MET A 250 -1.35 -22.00 -24.05
N PRO A 251 -0.54 -22.64 -24.93
CA PRO A 251 0.92 -22.52 -24.88
C PRO A 251 1.42 -21.10 -25.09
N ILE A 252 0.78 -20.32 -25.98
CA ILE A 252 1.16 -18.94 -26.27
C ILE A 252 1.03 -18.05 -25.03
N ILE A 253 -0.13 -18.09 -24.36
CA ILE A 253 -0.40 -17.26 -23.16
C ILE A 253 0.56 -17.63 -22.04
N LYS A 254 0.76 -18.94 -21.83
CA LYS A 254 1.67 -19.46 -20.82
C LYS A 254 3.11 -18.96 -21.04
N ILE A 255 3.62 -19.07 -22.27
CA ILE A 255 4.98 -18.63 -22.60
C ILE A 255 5.16 -17.13 -22.36
N ILE A 256 4.22 -16.30 -22.82
CA ILE A 256 4.27 -14.84 -22.61
C ILE A 256 4.32 -14.49 -21.12
N CYS A 257 3.45 -15.11 -20.31
CA CYS A 257 3.42 -14.86 -18.87
C CYS A 257 4.70 -15.32 -18.17
N VAL A 258 5.22 -16.50 -18.51
CA VAL A 258 6.47 -17.03 -17.95
C VAL A 258 7.63 -16.10 -18.29
N VAL A 259 7.80 -15.74 -19.56
CA VAL A 259 8.88 -14.85 -20.00
C VAL A 259 8.81 -13.52 -19.28
N PHE A 260 7.61 -12.91 -19.19
CA PHE A 260 7.43 -11.66 -18.47
C PHE A 260 7.83 -11.77 -16.99
N ILE A 261 7.32 -12.78 -16.28
CA ILE A 261 7.56 -12.95 -14.84
C ILE A 261 9.05 -13.19 -14.56
N GLU A 262 9.66 -14.13 -15.29
CA GLU A 262 11.07 -14.49 -15.08
C GLU A 262 12.01 -13.33 -15.47
N PHE A 263 11.70 -12.60 -16.56
CA PHE A 263 12.48 -11.43 -16.97
C PHE A 263 12.41 -10.30 -15.93
N ILE A 264 11.19 -9.88 -15.55
CA ILE A 264 11.01 -8.75 -14.63
C ILE A 264 11.63 -9.03 -13.26
N ARG A 265 11.56 -10.29 -12.78
CA ARG A 265 12.19 -10.70 -11.52
C ARG A 265 13.71 -10.87 -11.62
N GLY A 266 14.23 -11.10 -12.83
CA GLY A 266 15.66 -11.21 -13.10
C GLY A 266 16.39 -9.88 -13.25
N VAL A 267 15.67 -8.77 -13.45
CA VAL A 267 16.24 -7.43 -13.67
C VAL A 267 16.07 -6.54 -12.43
N PRO A 268 17.12 -5.84 -11.95
CA PRO A 268 16.98 -4.92 -10.82
C PRO A 268 15.99 -3.79 -11.09
N LEU A 269 15.13 -3.46 -10.13
CA LEU A 269 14.15 -2.36 -10.30
C LEU A 269 14.80 -1.03 -10.68
N ILE A 270 15.98 -0.72 -10.11
CA ILE A 270 16.69 0.53 -10.42
C ILE A 270 17.12 0.62 -11.89
N THR A 271 17.50 -0.51 -12.51
CA THR A 271 17.88 -0.50 -13.93
C THR A 271 16.65 -0.32 -14.81
N LEU A 272 15.52 -0.94 -14.48
CA LEU A 272 14.24 -0.71 -15.18
C LEU A 272 13.78 0.75 -15.07
N LEU A 273 13.87 1.34 -13.88
CA LEU A 273 13.52 2.75 -13.66
C LEU A 273 14.45 3.69 -14.42
N PHE A 274 15.75 3.41 -14.41
CA PHE A 274 16.73 4.19 -15.15
C PHE A 274 16.51 4.11 -16.66
N VAL A 275 16.31 2.90 -17.20
CA VAL A 275 16.00 2.69 -18.62
C VAL A 275 14.69 3.36 -19.00
N ALA A 276 13.63 3.21 -18.22
CA ALA A 276 12.35 3.85 -18.49
C ALA A 276 12.41 5.38 -18.46
N ASN A 277 13.28 5.97 -17.65
CA ASN A 277 13.45 7.42 -17.60
C ASN A 277 14.35 7.92 -18.74
N VAL A 278 15.55 7.34 -18.85
CA VAL A 278 16.62 7.83 -19.74
C VAL A 278 16.43 7.35 -21.18
N VAL A 279 16.18 6.05 -21.37
CA VAL A 279 16.14 5.45 -22.71
C VAL A 279 14.85 5.81 -23.45
N LEU A 280 13.71 5.80 -22.75
CA LEU A 280 12.41 6.17 -23.35
C LEU A 280 12.41 7.60 -23.92
N ALA A 281 13.12 8.53 -23.27
CA ALA A 281 13.22 9.90 -23.73
C ALA A 281 13.96 10.03 -25.08
N TYR A 282 14.86 9.11 -25.41
CA TYR A 282 15.57 9.11 -26.70
C TYR A 282 14.73 8.57 -27.85
N PHE A 283 13.74 7.71 -27.58
CA PHE A 283 12.86 7.14 -28.59
C PHE A 283 11.63 8.01 -28.92
N LEU A 284 11.39 9.05 -28.11
CA LEU A 284 10.25 9.94 -28.27
C LEU A 284 10.62 11.20 -29.09
N PRO A 285 9.73 11.70 -29.95
CA PRO A 285 9.97 12.93 -30.71
C PRO A 285 10.28 14.12 -29.78
N PRO A 286 11.21 15.03 -30.17
CA PRO A 286 11.50 16.22 -29.40
C PRO A 286 10.22 17.06 -29.22
N GLY A 287 9.86 17.34 -27.98
CA GLY A 287 8.65 18.08 -27.60
C GLY A 287 7.59 17.22 -26.88
N THR A 288 7.68 15.89 -26.91
CA THR A 288 6.79 15.02 -26.12
C THR A 288 7.37 14.79 -24.71
N THR A 289 6.72 15.35 -23.69
CA THR A 289 7.14 15.17 -22.29
C THR A 289 6.25 14.12 -21.63
N PHE A 290 6.78 12.90 -21.48
CA PHE A 290 6.09 11.86 -20.72
C PHE A 290 6.29 12.11 -19.22
N ASP A 291 5.21 12.18 -18.45
CA ASP A 291 5.22 12.50 -17.03
C ASP A 291 6.16 11.58 -16.23
N LEU A 292 7.01 12.17 -15.38
CA LEU A 292 7.97 11.47 -14.55
C LEU A 292 7.29 10.46 -13.61
N ILE A 293 6.22 10.86 -12.94
CA ILE A 293 5.51 10.01 -11.97
C ILE A 293 4.84 8.85 -12.72
N LEU A 294 4.27 9.09 -13.90
CA LEU A 294 3.62 8.05 -14.69
C LEU A 294 4.59 6.94 -15.10
N ARG A 295 5.81 7.30 -15.55
CA ARG A 295 6.85 6.29 -15.88
C ARG A 295 7.19 5.42 -14.67
N VAL A 296 7.34 6.04 -13.50
CA VAL A 296 7.63 5.35 -12.25
C VAL A 296 6.48 4.42 -11.87
N ILE A 297 5.22 4.87 -11.97
CA ILE A 297 4.03 4.04 -11.70
C ILE A 297 4.02 2.81 -12.61
N ILE A 298 4.22 2.98 -13.92
CA ILE A 298 4.20 1.87 -14.88
C ILE A 298 5.28 0.84 -14.53
N MET A 299 6.52 1.28 -14.29
CA MET A 299 7.62 0.36 -13.97
C MET A 299 7.43 -0.35 -12.63
N ILE A 300 7.06 0.36 -11.57
CA ILE A 300 6.82 -0.25 -10.25
C ILE A 300 5.63 -1.21 -10.32
N THR A 301 4.57 -0.87 -11.04
CA THR A 301 3.39 -1.73 -11.21
C THR A 301 3.75 -3.03 -11.92
N MET A 302 4.48 -2.95 -13.04
CA MET A 302 4.95 -4.15 -13.74
C MET A 302 5.87 -5.00 -12.86
N PHE A 303 6.83 -4.38 -12.19
CA PHE A 303 7.73 -5.08 -11.27
C PHE A 303 6.96 -5.78 -10.15
N SER A 304 6.14 -5.04 -9.41
CA SER A 304 5.31 -5.57 -8.32
C SER A 304 4.37 -6.68 -8.78
N SER A 305 3.77 -6.56 -9.98
CA SER A 305 2.85 -7.58 -10.51
C SER A 305 3.53 -8.93 -10.74
N ALA A 306 4.81 -8.96 -11.14
CA ALA A 306 5.55 -10.19 -11.35
C ALA A 306 5.84 -10.93 -10.03
N TYR A 307 6.15 -10.21 -8.96
CA TYR A 307 6.32 -10.80 -7.62
C TYR A 307 4.99 -11.26 -7.04
N ILE A 308 3.92 -10.46 -7.19
CA ILE A 308 2.58 -10.84 -6.75
C ILE A 308 2.10 -12.09 -7.50
N ALA A 309 2.35 -12.19 -8.81
CA ALA A 309 2.00 -13.37 -9.60
C ALA A 309 2.65 -14.64 -9.05
N GLU A 310 3.91 -14.56 -8.61
CA GLU A 310 4.62 -15.68 -8.01
C GLU A 310 4.05 -16.06 -6.63
N VAL A 311 3.71 -15.07 -5.79
CA VAL A 311 3.09 -15.29 -4.49
C VAL A 311 1.72 -15.97 -4.64
N ILE A 312 0.89 -15.48 -5.56
CA ILE A 312 -0.43 -16.07 -5.84
C ILE A 312 -0.25 -17.50 -6.36
N ARG A 313 0.70 -17.74 -7.26
CA ARG A 313 1.01 -19.09 -7.74
C ARG A 313 1.39 -20.02 -6.58
N GLY A 314 2.22 -19.54 -5.65
CA GLY A 314 2.62 -20.28 -4.45
C GLY A 314 1.46 -20.59 -3.49
N GLY A 315 0.40 -19.77 -3.50
CA GLY A 315 -0.82 -20.03 -2.72
C GLY A 315 -1.87 -20.88 -3.43
N LEU A 316 -1.78 -21.04 -4.76
CA LEU A 316 -2.67 -21.91 -5.56
C LEU A 316 -2.14 -23.34 -5.72
N ALA A 317 -0.86 -23.57 -5.41
CA ALA A 317 -0.18 -24.86 -5.48
C ALA A 317 -0.31 -25.63 -4.16
#